data_AF-A0A8T4U7G3-F1
#
_entry.id   AF-A0A8T4U7G3-F1
#
_cell.length_a   1.000
_cell.length_b   1.000
_cell.length_c   1.000
_cell.angle_alpha   90.00
_cell.angle_beta   90.00
_cell.angle_gamma   90.00
#
_symmetry.space_group_name_H-M   'P 1'
#
loop_
_entity.id
_entity.type
_entity.pdbx_description
1 polymer ?
#
loop_
_entity_poly.entity_id
_entity_poly.type
_entity_poly.pdbx_seq_one_letter_code
_entity_poly.pdbx_strand_id
1 'polypeptide(L)'
;MTTLDQALKGKKVVFGAERTMKLLKKDKLKVVFLANNTKEELKEDFQYYAKIGNVEVVELDMKNKEVGTYCKKPFSVSVVGLEK
;
A
#
# COMPACT_ATOMS: atom_id res chain seq x y z
N MET A 1 9.65 13.06 -1.45
CA MET A 1 8.57 12.72 -0.49
C MET A 1 7.27 12.55 -1.26
N THR A 2 7.08 11.41 -1.91
CA THR A 2 5.88 11.08 -2.69
C THR A 2 4.75 10.81 -1.70
N THR A 3 3.99 11.85 -1.40
CA THR A 3 3.14 11.92 -0.20
C THR A 3 1.86 11.13 -0.46
N LEU A 4 1.31 10.51 0.59
CA LEU A 4 0.01 9.82 0.57
C LEU A 4 -1.10 10.64 -0.12
N ASP A 5 -0.97 11.96 -0.11
CA ASP A 5 -1.75 12.95 -0.85
C ASP A 5 -1.86 12.66 -2.36
N GLN A 6 -0.76 12.26 -3.02
CA GLN A 6 -0.78 11.89 -4.44
C GLN A 6 -1.51 10.57 -4.66
N ALA A 7 -1.38 9.63 -3.72
CA ALA A 7 -2.16 8.42 -3.76
C ALA A 7 -3.65 8.76 -3.64
N LEU A 8 -4.05 9.52 -2.63
CA LEU A 8 -5.45 9.92 -2.41
C LEU A 8 -6.05 10.76 -3.55
N LYS A 9 -5.23 11.55 -4.26
CA LYS A 9 -5.66 12.26 -5.48
C LYS A 9 -5.77 11.34 -6.71
N GLY A 10 -5.02 10.24 -6.72
CA GLY A 10 -5.15 9.19 -7.73
C GLY A 10 -6.56 8.59 -7.66
N LYS A 11 -7.29 8.60 -8.78
CA LYS A 11 -8.65 8.03 -8.83
C LYS A 11 -8.69 6.50 -8.62
N LYS A 12 -7.53 5.82 -8.59
CA LYS A 12 -7.41 4.36 -8.46
C LYS A 12 -6.44 3.96 -7.34
N VAL A 13 -6.90 4.12 -6.11
CA VAL A 13 -6.22 3.63 -4.91
C VAL A 13 -6.95 2.41 -4.39
N VAL A 14 -6.17 1.43 -3.97
CA VAL A 14 -6.68 0.20 -3.37
C VAL A 14 -6.17 0.10 -1.95
N PHE A 15 -7.08 -0.18 -1.03
CA PHE A 15 -6.78 -0.31 0.38
C PHE A 15 -6.91 -1.77 0.81
N GLY A 16 -6.02 -2.20 1.68
CA GLY A 16 -6.06 -3.52 2.31
C GLY A 16 -5.12 -4.53 1.66
N ALA A 17 -4.46 -5.33 2.50
CA ALA A 17 -3.45 -6.30 2.08
C ALA A 17 -3.99 -7.31 1.05
N GLU A 18 -5.16 -7.92 1.27
CA GLU A 18 -5.69 -8.93 0.35
C GLU A 18 -5.96 -8.41 -1.06
N ARG A 19 -6.54 -7.20 -1.17
CA ARG A 19 -6.84 -6.59 -2.48
C ARG A 19 -5.56 -6.17 -3.18
N THR A 20 -4.64 -5.54 -2.45
CA THR A 20 -3.33 -5.16 -2.97
C THR A 20 -2.56 -6.39 -3.44
N MET A 21 -2.54 -7.49 -2.68
CA MET A 21 -1.85 -8.72 -3.08
C MET A 21 -2.45 -9.35 -4.34
N LYS A 22 -3.79 -9.31 -4.50
CA LYS A 22 -4.46 -9.75 -5.74
C LYS A 22 -4.08 -8.90 -6.96
N LEU A 23 -3.93 -7.59 -6.79
CA LEU A 23 -3.54 -6.69 -7.88
C LEU A 23 -2.05 -6.71 -8.17
N LEU A 24 -1.24 -6.95 -7.14
CA LEU A 24 0.21 -7.16 -7.23
C LEU A 24 0.50 -8.38 -8.09
N LYS A 25 -0.19 -9.50 -7.85
CA LYS A 25 -0.13 -10.70 -8.69
C LYS A 25 -0.61 -10.49 -10.13
N LYS A 26 -1.40 -9.44 -10.39
CA LYS A 26 -1.91 -9.08 -11.72
C LYS A 26 -1.08 -8.00 -12.42
N ASP A 27 0.03 -7.56 -11.81
CA ASP A 27 0.87 -6.46 -12.30
C ASP A 27 0.14 -5.12 -12.51
N LYS A 28 -1.02 -4.93 -11.85
CA LYS A 28 -1.84 -3.72 -12.01
C LYS A 28 -1.44 -2.59 -11.07
N LEU A 29 -0.44 -2.80 -10.22
CA LEU A 29 0.03 -1.83 -9.25
C LEU A 29 1.29 -1.14 -9.73
N LYS A 30 1.37 0.15 -9.45
CA LYS A 30 2.55 0.99 -9.70
C LYS A 30 3.40 1.13 -8.43
N VAL A 31 2.73 1.38 -7.30
CA VAL A 31 3.36 1.63 -6.00
C VAL A 31 2.53 0.96 -4.91
N VAL A 32 3.19 0.40 -3.91
CA VAL A 32 2.61 -0.13 -2.68
C VAL A 32 3.19 0.62 -1.50
N PHE A 33 2.33 1.16 -0.65
CA PHE A 33 2.71 1.78 0.61
C PHE A 33 2.38 0.84 1.78
N LEU A 34 3.36 0.64 2.65
CA LEU A 34 3.24 -0.18 3.86
C LEU A 34 3.26 0.74 5.09
N ALA A 35 2.32 0.55 6.01
CA ALA A 35 2.36 1.24 7.29
C ALA A 35 3.50 0.69 8.17
N ASN A 36 4.03 1.52 9.07
CA ASN A 36 5.15 1.16 9.94
C ASN A 36 4.84 -0.11 10.77
N ASN A 37 3.63 -0.16 11.33
CA ASN A 37 3.13 -1.25 12.17
C ASN A 37 2.60 -2.47 11.37
N THR A 38 3.02 -2.65 10.11
CA THR A 38 2.68 -3.84 9.33
C THR A 38 3.56 -5.01 9.77
N LYS A 39 2.98 -6.20 9.93
CA LYS A 39 3.72 -7.41 10.31
C LYS A 39 4.87 -7.68 9.33
N GLU A 40 6.02 -8.07 9.84
CA GLU A 40 7.21 -8.38 9.03
C GLU A 40 6.92 -9.45 7.97
N GLU A 41 6.23 -10.54 8.33
CA GLU A 41 5.80 -11.59 7.38
C GLU A 41 5.08 -11.00 6.16
N LEU A 42 4.15 -10.05 6.39
CA LEU A 42 3.44 -9.38 5.30
C LEU A 42 4.37 -8.48 4.49
N LYS A 43 5.29 -7.75 5.13
CA LYS A 43 6.25 -6.89 4.43
C LYS A 43 7.12 -7.72 3.49
N GLU A 44 7.64 -8.86 3.96
CA GLU A 44 8.48 -9.76 3.17
C GLU A 44 7.72 -10.33 1.97
N ASP A 45 6.49 -10.82 2.18
CA ASP A 45 5.61 -11.26 1.09
C ASP A 45 5.44 -10.15 0.04
N PHE A 46 5.05 -8.94 0.48
CA PHE A 46 4.84 -7.81 -0.42
C PHE A 46 6.11 -7.43 -1.18
N GLN A 47 7.25 -7.40 -0.51
CA GLN A 47 8.53 -7.05 -1.10
C GLN A 47 9.01 -8.10 -2.10
N TYR A 48 8.76 -9.39 -1.82
CA TYR A 48 9.06 -10.48 -2.74
C TYR A 48 8.21 -10.39 -4.01
N TYR A 49 6.88 -10.28 -3.88
CA TYR A 49 6.00 -10.17 -5.04
C TYR A 49 6.20 -8.85 -5.81
N ALA A 50 6.53 -7.76 -5.13
CA ALA A 50 6.79 -6.48 -5.77
C ALA A 50 8.05 -6.51 -6.64
N LYS A 51 9.11 -7.24 -6.22
CA LYS A 51 10.29 -7.47 -7.06
C LYS A 51 9.95 -8.19 -8.37
N ILE A 52 9.01 -9.14 -8.32
CA ILE A 52 8.58 -9.90 -9.50
C ILE A 52 7.75 -9.02 -10.45
N GLY A 53 6.84 -8.20 -9.90
CA GLY A 53 5.96 -7.32 -10.67
C GLY A 53 6.51 -5.93 -11.00
N ASN A 54 7.80 -5.69 -10.72
CA ASN A 54 8.45 -4.39 -10.86
C ASN A 54 7.64 -3.24 -10.23
N VAL A 55 7.11 -3.49 -9.03
CA VAL A 55 6.27 -2.53 -8.28
C VAL A 55 7.12 -1.89 -7.19
N GLU A 56 6.99 -0.58 -7.02
CA GLU A 56 7.73 0.14 -5.99
C GLU A 56 7.08 -0.06 -4.61
N VAL A 57 7.86 -0.44 -3.60
CA VAL A 57 7.37 -0.57 -2.22
C VAL A 57 7.94 0.57 -1.38
N VAL A 58 7.05 1.31 -0.72
CA VAL A 58 7.38 2.46 0.11
C VAL A 58 6.89 2.23 1.53
N GLU A 59 7.80 2.24 2.50
CA GLU A 59 7.42 2.19 3.90
C GLU A 59 7.08 3.59 4.40
N LEU A 60 5.97 3.69 5.13
CA LEU A 60 5.51 4.91 5.77
C LEU A 60 5.87 4.86 7.25
N ASP A 61 6.31 5.99 7.80
CA ASP A 61 6.55 6.15 9.24
C ASP A 61 5.25 6.11 10.08
N MET A 62 4.11 6.32 9.44
CA MET A 62 2.80 6.38 10.10
C MET A 62 2.26 5.00 10.49
N LYS A 63 1.50 4.95 11.59
CA LYS A 63 0.75 3.75 11.99
C LYS A 63 -0.49 3.55 11.12
N ASN A 64 -0.96 2.31 11.03
CA ASN A 64 -2.17 1.93 10.29
C ASN A 64 -3.44 2.73 10.64
N LYS A 65 -3.60 3.16 11.91
CA LYS A 65 -4.68 4.08 12.33
C LYS A 65 -4.53 5.48 11.73
N GLU A 66 -3.31 6.02 11.72
CA GLU A 66 -3.03 7.35 11.18
C GLU A 66 -3.21 7.37 9.67
N VAL A 67 -2.71 6.33 8.98
CA VAL A 67 -2.93 6.13 7.54
C VAL A 67 -4.43 6.08 7.22
N GLY A 68 -5.23 5.33 8.01
CA GLY A 68 -6.68 5.28 7.83
C GLY A 68 -7.36 6.63 8.01
N THR A 69 -6.98 7.37 9.05
CA THR A 69 -7.48 8.72 9.35
C THR A 69 -7.12 9.71 8.24
N TYR A 70 -5.87 9.65 7.75
CA TYR A 70 -5.39 10.46 6.64
C TYR A 70 -6.13 10.14 5.34
N CYS A 71 -6.43 8.87 5.11
CA CYS A 71 -7.27 8.42 3.98
C CYS A 71 -8.77 8.71 4.18
N LYS A 72 -9.18 9.36 5.28
CA LYS A 72 -10.58 9.60 5.67
C LYS A 72 -11.43 8.33 5.69
N LYS A 73 -10.82 7.20 6.08
CA LYS A 73 -11.52 5.92 6.25
C LYS A 73 -11.72 5.63 7.74
N PRO A 74 -12.90 5.10 8.13
CA PRO A 74 -13.18 4.74 9.52
C PRO A 74 -12.44 3.48 10.00
N PHE A 75 -11.60 2.88 9.15
CA PHE A 75 -10.85 1.66 9.44
C PHE A 75 -9.35 1.88 9.27
N SER A 76 -8.56 1.14 10.05
CA SER A 76 -7.10 1.12 9.94
C SER A 76 -6.66 0.53 8.62
N VAL A 77 -5.71 1.17 7.95
CA VAL A 77 -5.17 0.72 6.67
C VAL A 77 -3.70 0.37 6.86
N SER A 78 -3.37 -0.92 6.75
CA SER A 78 -1.99 -1.39 6.84
C SER A 78 -1.25 -1.29 5.51
N VAL A 79 -1.95 -1.48 4.39
CA VAL A 79 -1.37 -1.51 3.04
C VAL A 79 -2.23 -0.67 2.09
N VAL A 80 -1.57 0.17 1.30
CA VAL A 80 -2.18 0.99 0.24
C VAL A 80 -1.51 0.65 -1.09
N GLY A 81 -2.27 0.27 -2.10
CA GLY A 81 -1.79 0.08 -3.47
C GLY A 81 -2.25 1.21 -4.37
N LEU A 82 -1.39 1.68 -5.25
CA LEU A 82 -1.72 2.60 -6.32
C LEU A 82 -1.75 1.84 -7.64
N GLU A 83 -2.89 1.85 -8.33
CA GLU A 83 -3.01 1.19 -9.64
C GLU A 83 -2.33 2.01 -10.75
N LYS A 84 -1.89 1.31 -11.80
CA LYS A 84 -1.40 1.92 -13.04
C LYS A 84 -2.55 2.53 -13.87
#